data_AF-A0AAR2KQH9-F1
#
_entry.id   AF-A0AAR2KQH9-F1
#
_cell.length_a   1.000
_cell.length_b   1.000
_cell.length_c   1.000
_cell.angle_alpha   90.00
_cell.angle_beta   90.00
_cell.angle_gamma   90.00
#
_symmetry.space_group_name_H-M   'P 1'
#
loop_
_entity.id
_entity.type
_entity.pdbx_description
1 polymer ?
#
loop_
_entity_poly.entity_id
_entity_poly.type
_entity_poly.pdbx_seq_one_letter_code
_entity_poly.pdbx_strand_id
1 'polypeptide(L)'
;MSIQKDVRLPPLSTSERTSSGKGTQWQAKPASRLLRTKGADASGYLSTWPAHITSQVARQKTPSSGANEHHGFSDEFGGPVSKPRFLEQLECFLRRELTSLDMLSPKLQERKLQAYREVFDYFIENFKTYKPLLSAIKNEYDITLAYLQEQIRELEPLRAQLVLLSEQCEKKVLGLREQERTEIRALKEERQHLQQVTESMREQQRALQTQVYHLEKELAAQYLQYREECDARKLLIANISSMSCKEQSEDPVKVKLALKVCREGLSKAQVELNRLHAEYGDVVPRRDWENLDNLDSLLQLETLQTDFDQMKAEYDTLLDVHRQVSLQRDSLQNDLEVFRETSTPRPCWEQCADVLGGRERCSEIFEGQPSKKRLEILLEEQNSMGLDQKEFFTGLGASNDVPIYLRYEGQLKNLRLKKADVLRIIKDIWREKACEAEKVAPEFLHQYLQRQHGEQAGQWAYSLLDSIKCNLKDDFICLFYDILTDKVGYGL
;
A
#
# COMPACT_ATOMS: atom_id res chain seq x y z
N MET A 1 -84.59 -21.87 19.77
CA MET A 1 -83.47 -22.79 19.46
C MET A 1 -82.23 -21.98 19.11
N SER A 2 -81.51 -21.56 20.15
CA SER A 2 -80.07 -21.72 20.34
C SER A 2 -79.07 -21.69 19.16
N ILE A 3 -78.18 -20.70 19.27
CA ILE A 3 -76.71 -20.81 19.45
C ILE A 3 -75.86 -20.13 18.36
N GLN A 4 -75.15 -19.11 18.85
CA GLN A 4 -73.96 -18.44 18.33
C GLN A 4 -72.90 -19.43 17.81
N LYS A 5 -72.21 -19.06 16.72
CA LYS A 5 -70.81 -19.42 16.56
C LYS A 5 -70.02 -18.21 16.05
N ASP A 6 -69.21 -17.70 16.97
CA ASP A 6 -68.06 -16.85 16.74
C ASP A 6 -67.11 -17.48 15.72
N VAL A 7 -66.65 -16.69 14.75
CA VAL A 7 -65.34 -16.90 14.11
C VAL A 7 -64.47 -15.71 14.51
N ARG A 8 -63.64 -15.96 15.52
CA ARG A 8 -62.55 -15.08 15.96
C ARG A 8 -61.50 -14.98 14.85
N LEU A 9 -61.26 -13.77 14.36
CA LEU A 9 -59.96 -13.37 13.82
C LEU A 9 -59.11 -12.83 14.99
N PRO A 10 -57.78 -13.03 14.98
CA PRO A 10 -56.93 -12.73 16.13
C PRO A 10 -56.81 -11.21 16.38
N PRO A 11 -56.68 -10.77 17.64
CA PRO A 11 -56.51 -9.36 17.96
C PRO A 11 -55.07 -8.90 17.71
N LEU A 12 -54.92 -7.77 17.01
CA LEU A 12 -53.70 -6.96 17.07
C LEU A 12 -53.68 -6.25 18.44
N SER A 13 -52.69 -6.61 19.25
CA SER A 13 -52.47 -6.05 20.58
C SER A 13 -51.83 -4.67 20.52
N THR A 14 -52.58 -3.65 20.97
CA THR A 14 -52.06 -2.42 21.57
C THR A 14 -52.20 -2.60 23.09
N SER A 15 -51.12 -2.67 23.88
CA SER A 15 -50.46 -1.59 24.65
C SER A 15 -49.86 -2.34 25.87
N GLU A 16 -48.70 -2.08 26.49
CA GLU A 16 -48.09 -0.83 26.93
C GLU A 16 -46.56 -1.03 27.14
N ARG A 17 -45.81 -0.02 26.73
CA ARG A 17 -44.74 0.65 27.50
C ARG A 17 -43.96 -0.19 28.54
N THR A 18 -42.78 -0.68 28.14
CA THR A 18 -41.56 -0.56 28.98
C THR A 18 -40.34 -0.27 28.12
N SER A 19 -39.53 0.64 28.63
CA SER A 19 -38.34 1.26 28.04
C SER A 19 -37.20 0.29 27.78
N SER A 20 -36.65 0.27 26.56
CA SER A 20 -35.22 0.06 26.32
C SER A 20 -34.90 0.35 24.85
N GLY A 21 -34.05 1.35 24.61
CA GLY A 21 -33.59 1.71 23.28
C GLY A 21 -32.48 2.74 23.37
N LYS A 22 -31.23 2.26 23.37
CA LYS A 22 -30.00 3.04 23.43
C LYS A 22 -29.92 4.00 22.24
N GLY A 23 -30.11 5.29 22.50
CA GLY A 23 -29.72 6.37 21.59
C GLY A 23 -28.29 6.80 21.88
N THR A 24 -27.39 6.73 20.91
CA THR A 24 -26.06 7.33 21.00
C THR A 24 -26.16 8.78 20.55
N GLN A 25 -26.22 9.67 21.54
CA GLN A 25 -26.28 11.12 21.37
C GLN A 25 -24.87 11.68 21.53
N TRP A 26 -24.27 12.23 20.46
CA TRP A 26 -23.06 13.04 20.58
C TRP A 26 -23.47 14.51 20.64
N GLN A 27 -23.52 15.04 21.86
CA GLN A 27 -23.59 16.49 22.10
C GLN A 27 -22.19 17.09 22.12
N ALA A 28 -22.05 18.23 21.44
CA ALA A 28 -20.88 19.07 21.48
C ALA A 28 -21.11 20.30 22.38
N LYS A 29 -19.99 20.82 22.93
CA LYS A 29 -19.67 22.16 23.50
C LYS A 29 -19.36 22.16 25.03
N PRO A 30 -18.61 23.16 25.56
CA PRO A 30 -17.28 23.66 25.15
C PRO A 30 -16.29 23.91 26.34
N ALA A 31 -15.05 24.31 26.00
CA ALA A 31 -14.12 25.18 26.75
C ALA A 31 -13.14 24.65 27.85
N SER A 32 -11.84 24.64 27.48
CA SER A 32 -10.64 25.16 28.18
C SER A 32 -10.42 25.01 29.70
N ARG A 33 -9.33 24.31 30.10
CA ARG A 33 -8.06 24.90 30.64
C ARG A 33 -7.07 23.83 31.12
N LEU A 34 -5.81 24.06 30.73
CA LEU A 34 -4.54 23.78 31.42
C LEU A 34 -4.56 23.00 32.75
N LEU A 35 -3.74 21.95 32.84
CA LEU A 35 -2.86 21.71 33.99
C LEU A 35 -1.66 20.82 33.63
N ARG A 36 -0.53 21.15 34.24
CA ARG A 36 0.83 20.67 33.99
C ARG A 36 1.33 19.91 35.23
N THR A 37 2.25 18.96 35.01
CA THR A 37 3.21 18.31 35.95
C THR A 37 2.66 17.20 36.87
N LYS A 38 3.36 16.10 37.21
CA LYS A 38 4.79 15.68 37.08
C LYS A 38 4.97 14.18 37.44
N GLY A 39 5.93 13.49 36.79
CA GLY A 39 6.73 12.31 37.26
C GLY A 39 6.05 10.91 37.23
N ALA A 40 6.72 9.79 36.93
CA ALA A 40 8.09 9.48 36.53
C ALA A 40 8.16 8.04 35.96
N ASP A 41 9.18 7.79 35.11
CA ASP A 41 9.95 6.56 34.85
C ASP A 41 9.31 5.23 34.36
N ALA A 42 9.71 4.80 33.15
CA ALA A 42 10.55 3.61 32.91
C ALA A 42 10.48 3.10 31.44
N SER A 43 11.64 3.18 30.77
CA SER A 43 12.22 2.23 29.80
C SER A 43 11.51 1.91 28.47
N GLY A 44 12.20 2.21 27.36
CA GLY A 44 11.96 1.55 26.06
C GLY A 44 12.34 2.34 24.80
N TYR A 45 13.50 3.01 24.73
CA TYR A 45 13.99 3.62 23.48
C TYR A 45 15.11 2.77 22.87
N LEU A 46 14.83 2.16 21.71
CA LEU A 46 15.81 1.48 20.86
C LEU A 46 16.51 2.51 19.96
N SER A 47 17.75 2.79 20.32
CA SER A 47 18.93 2.98 19.47
C SER A 47 18.81 3.88 18.23
N THR A 48 19.29 5.11 18.36
CA THR A 48 19.72 5.97 17.24
C THR A 48 21.21 6.26 17.44
N TRP A 49 22.09 5.63 16.66
CA TRP A 49 23.53 5.96 16.59
C TRP A 49 24.08 5.62 15.18
N PRO A 50 25.09 6.38 14.67
CA PRO A 50 25.64 7.67 15.14
C PRO A 50 25.31 8.88 14.25
N ALA A 51 24.92 9.99 14.89
CA ALA A 51 25.21 11.33 14.41
C ALA A 51 25.64 12.21 15.59
N HIS A 52 26.73 12.96 15.40
CA HIS A 52 27.25 14.04 16.25
C HIS A 52 28.15 13.65 17.44
N ILE A 53 29.46 13.55 17.19
CA ILE A 53 30.46 14.08 18.13
C ILE A 53 30.36 15.61 18.04
N THR A 54 29.50 16.19 18.87
CA THR A 54 29.63 17.60 19.25
C THR A 54 30.32 17.61 20.61
N SER A 55 31.59 17.97 20.58
CA SER A 55 32.42 18.27 21.73
C SER A 55 31.76 19.33 22.63
N GLN A 56 31.17 18.89 23.74
CA GLN A 56 30.99 19.73 24.93
C GLN A 56 32.18 19.50 25.86
N VAL A 57 33.17 20.38 25.78
CA VAL A 57 34.00 20.70 26.96
C VAL A 57 33.30 21.86 27.66
N ALA A 58 32.95 21.61 28.92
CA ALA A 58 32.26 22.52 29.79
C ALA A 58 32.98 23.87 29.93
N ARG A 59 32.24 24.96 29.72
CA ARG A 59 32.57 26.26 30.30
C ARG A 59 32.23 26.22 31.79
N GLN A 60 33.23 26.02 32.64
CA GLN A 60 33.19 26.47 34.03
C GLN A 60 33.89 27.83 34.13
N LYS A 61 33.14 28.81 34.64
CA LYS A 61 33.63 30.13 35.05
C LYS A 61 34.24 30.01 36.44
N THR A 62 35.49 30.43 36.61
CA THR A 62 36.02 31.06 37.84
C THR A 62 37.35 31.78 37.53
N PRO A 63 37.73 32.78 38.35
CA PRO A 63 38.63 33.85 37.97
C PRO A 63 40.11 33.46 38.13
N SER A 64 40.96 33.89 37.20
CA SER A 64 42.41 33.79 37.36
C SER A 64 42.90 34.91 38.27
N SER A 65 43.09 34.60 39.55
CA SER A 65 44.10 35.23 40.40
C SER A 65 45.13 34.16 40.73
N GLY A 66 46.41 34.52 40.62
CA GLY A 66 47.52 33.59 40.46
C GLY A 66 47.79 32.66 41.65
N ALA A 67 48.42 31.53 41.33
CA ALA A 67 49.45 30.91 42.13
C ALA A 67 50.25 29.99 41.21
N ASN A 68 51.50 30.37 41.05
CA ASN A 68 52.59 29.65 40.45
C ASN A 68 52.90 28.43 41.34
N GLU A 69 52.94 27.21 40.82
CA GLU A 69 53.66 26.13 41.48
C GLU A 69 54.09 25.03 40.51
N HIS A 70 55.32 24.59 40.73
CA HIS A 70 56.24 23.91 39.84
C HIS A 70 56.11 22.37 39.89
N HIS A 71 56.53 21.69 38.81
CA HIS A 71 57.45 20.51 38.77
C HIS A 71 57.24 19.69 37.48
N GLY A 72 58.24 19.33 36.68
CA GLY A 72 59.67 19.52 36.79
C GLY A 72 60.38 19.22 35.46
N PHE A 73 61.33 20.08 35.11
CA PHE A 73 62.45 19.75 34.23
C PHE A 73 63.70 19.99 35.09
N SER A 74 64.50 18.95 35.26
CA SER A 74 65.73 18.98 36.06
C SER A 74 66.69 19.99 35.43
N ASP A 75 66.93 21.09 36.15
CA ASP A 75 67.97 22.06 35.81
C ASP A 75 69.28 21.58 36.44
N GLU A 76 70.03 20.78 35.69
CA GLU A 76 71.48 20.71 35.86
C GLU A 76 72.11 20.71 34.45
N PHE A 77 72.91 21.75 34.19
CA PHE A 77 73.68 22.07 32.98
C PHE A 77 72.99 22.90 31.87
N GLY A 78 73.20 24.22 31.90
CA GLY A 78 73.28 25.07 30.71
C GLY A 78 72.87 26.52 30.96
N GLY A 79 73.78 27.48 30.76
CA GLY A 79 73.47 28.92 30.73
C GLY A 79 72.46 29.29 29.62
N PRO A 80 72.16 30.58 29.39
CA PRO A 80 71.20 30.99 28.37
C PRO A 80 71.75 30.65 26.99
N VAL A 81 71.48 29.43 26.51
CA VAL A 81 71.82 29.00 25.17
C VAL A 81 70.90 29.78 24.25
N SER A 82 71.45 30.82 23.61
CA SER A 82 70.77 31.58 22.57
C SER A 82 70.09 30.61 21.61
N LYS A 83 68.80 30.83 21.32
CA LYS A 83 68.04 29.98 20.41
C LYS A 83 68.84 29.76 19.12
N PRO A 84 68.88 28.54 18.57
CA PRO A 84 69.54 28.30 17.29
C PRO A 84 68.94 29.21 16.23
N ARG A 85 69.79 29.95 15.49
CA ARG A 85 69.34 30.92 14.46
C ARG A 85 68.37 30.32 13.45
N PHE A 86 68.54 29.04 13.14
CA PHE A 86 67.66 28.30 12.25
C PHE A 86 66.23 28.15 12.80
N LEU A 87 66.08 27.88 14.10
CA LEU A 87 64.78 27.80 14.77
C LEU A 87 64.08 29.17 14.80
N GLU A 88 64.83 30.25 15.05
CA GLU A 88 64.30 31.62 15.02
C GLU A 88 63.79 32.02 13.63
N GLN A 89 64.48 31.59 12.57
CA GLN A 89 64.07 31.82 11.19
C GLN A 89 62.77 31.08 10.85
N LEU A 90 62.65 29.81 11.24
CA LEU A 90 61.41 29.03 11.05
C LEU A 90 60.23 29.61 11.84
N GLU A 91 60.45 30.01 13.10
CA GLU A 91 59.41 30.66 13.91
C GLU A 91 58.98 32.02 13.32
N CYS A 92 59.92 32.82 12.81
CA CYS A 92 59.60 34.08 12.15
C CYS A 92 58.85 33.86 10.84
N PHE A 93 59.21 32.83 10.05
CA PHE A 93 58.50 32.46 8.84
C PHE A 93 57.06 32.01 9.14
N LEU A 94 56.88 31.10 10.11
CA LEU A 94 55.57 30.64 10.56
C LEU A 94 54.69 31.80 11.05
N ARG A 95 55.23 32.71 11.87
CA ARG A 95 54.47 33.87 12.37
C ARG A 95 54.04 34.79 11.23
N ARG A 96 54.89 35.01 10.23
CA ARG A 96 54.55 35.83 9.05
C ARG A 96 53.42 35.19 8.25
N GLU A 97 53.55 33.91 7.91
CA GLU A 97 52.54 33.16 7.17
C GLU A 97 51.20 33.11 7.92
N LEU A 98 51.20 32.87 9.22
CA LEU A 98 49.98 32.86 10.04
C LEU A 98 49.33 34.24 10.19
N THR A 99 50.11 35.32 10.20
CA THR A 99 49.59 36.70 10.29
C THR A 99 49.03 37.19 8.95
N SER A 100 49.50 36.63 7.84
CA SER A 100 48.95 36.91 6.50
C SER A 100 47.66 36.16 6.18
N LEU A 101 47.21 35.23 7.03
CA LEU A 101 45.96 34.50 6.79
C LEU A 101 44.72 35.32 7.16
N ASP A 102 43.75 35.31 6.26
CA ASP A 102 42.46 35.97 6.46
C ASP A 102 41.53 35.14 7.35
N MET A 103 41.21 35.69 8.53
CA MET A 103 40.51 35.04 9.64
C MET A 103 39.04 34.69 9.34
N LEU A 104 38.46 35.24 8.28
CA LEU A 104 37.06 35.01 7.88
C LEU A 104 36.90 33.90 6.82
N SER A 105 38.01 33.34 6.32
CA SER A 105 37.94 32.37 5.24
C SER A 105 37.51 30.96 5.74
N PRO A 106 36.58 30.27 5.05
CA PRO A 106 36.14 28.93 5.43
C PRO A 106 37.25 27.87 5.32
N LYS A 107 38.33 28.19 4.58
CA LYS A 107 39.54 27.36 4.43
C LYS A 107 40.68 27.79 5.36
N LEU A 108 40.40 28.60 6.38
CA LEU A 108 41.42 29.10 7.31
C LEU A 108 42.23 27.95 7.94
N GLN A 109 41.55 26.88 8.35
CA GLN A 109 42.20 25.75 8.99
C GLN A 109 43.07 24.94 8.02
N GLU A 110 42.68 24.80 6.75
CA GLU A 110 43.49 24.17 5.70
C GLU A 110 44.73 25.00 5.38
N ARG A 111 44.58 26.33 5.26
CA ARG A 111 45.71 27.24 5.00
C ARG A 111 46.67 27.32 6.18
N LYS A 112 46.14 27.28 7.40
CA LYS A 112 46.94 27.19 8.62
C LYS A 112 47.74 25.88 8.63
N LEU A 113 47.10 24.75 8.34
CA LEU A 113 47.76 23.45 8.25
C LEU A 113 48.86 23.44 7.17
N GLN A 114 48.63 24.11 6.04
CA GLN A 114 49.62 24.25 4.97
C GLN A 114 50.89 24.98 5.43
N ALA A 115 50.76 26.11 6.13
CA ALA A 115 51.90 26.84 6.69
C ALA A 115 52.70 25.99 7.70
N TYR A 116 52.02 25.18 8.53
CA TYR A 116 52.69 24.24 9.43
C TYR A 116 53.37 23.08 8.70
N ARG A 117 52.78 22.55 7.62
CA ARG A 117 53.40 21.52 6.77
C ARG A 117 54.69 22.02 6.14
N GLU A 118 54.68 23.20 5.55
CA GLU A 118 55.85 23.81 4.91
C GLU A 118 56.98 24.06 5.92
N VAL A 119 56.66 24.60 7.10
CA VAL A 119 57.64 24.78 8.19
C VAL A 119 58.21 23.44 8.66
N PHE A 120 57.39 22.40 8.74
CA PHE A 120 57.81 21.07 9.14
C PHE A 120 58.67 20.39 8.08
N ASP A 121 58.41 20.62 6.79
CA ASP A 121 59.24 20.15 5.68
C ASP A 121 60.63 20.81 5.72
N TYR A 122 60.69 22.14 5.86
CA TYR A 122 61.96 22.84 6.06
C TYR A 122 62.70 22.39 7.32
N PHE A 123 61.98 22.09 8.40
CA PHE A 123 62.56 21.54 9.62
C PHE A 123 63.18 20.16 9.38
N ILE A 124 62.46 19.23 8.75
CA ILE A 124 62.91 17.87 8.47
C ILE A 124 64.10 17.85 7.51
N GLU A 125 64.12 18.72 6.51
CA GLU A 125 65.21 18.78 5.52
C GLU A 125 66.58 19.10 6.13
N ASN A 126 66.60 19.85 7.24
CA ASN A 126 67.83 20.26 7.92
C ASN A 126 68.40 19.19 8.88
N PHE A 127 67.63 18.15 9.24
CA PHE A 127 68.15 17.01 9.98
C PHE A 127 68.67 15.93 9.02
N LYS A 128 69.90 15.45 9.20
CA LYS A 128 70.45 14.40 8.32
C LYS A 128 70.26 12.99 8.85
N THR A 129 70.31 12.82 10.18
CA THR A 129 70.23 11.51 10.86
C THR A 129 68.80 11.05 11.11
N TYR A 130 67.92 11.96 11.52
CA TYR A 130 66.53 11.63 11.91
C TYR A 130 65.50 11.86 10.80
N LYS A 131 65.91 12.40 9.64
CA LYS A 131 65.03 12.72 8.51
C LYS A 131 64.20 11.55 8.00
N PRO A 132 64.73 10.32 7.85
CA PRO A 132 63.91 9.18 7.41
C PRO A 132 62.76 8.87 8.37
N LEU A 133 63.00 8.94 9.69
CA LEU A 133 61.98 8.69 10.70
C LEU A 133 60.92 9.80 10.73
N LEU A 134 61.34 11.08 10.75
CA LEU A 134 60.41 12.20 10.78
C LEU A 134 59.58 12.30 9.49
N SER A 135 60.19 11.99 8.34
CA SER A 135 59.46 11.92 7.05
C SER A 135 58.46 10.77 7.04
N ALA A 136 58.81 9.60 7.59
CA ALA A 136 57.89 8.47 7.71
C ALA A 136 56.69 8.83 8.60
N ILE A 137 56.93 9.44 9.76
CA ILE A 137 55.87 9.89 10.67
C ILE A 137 54.98 10.94 9.97
N LYS A 138 55.57 11.93 9.29
CA LYS A 138 54.82 12.94 8.53
C LYS A 138 53.95 12.28 7.45
N ASN A 139 54.52 11.34 6.70
CA ASN A 139 53.84 10.66 5.60
C ASN A 139 52.62 9.87 6.10
N GLU A 140 52.71 9.18 7.24
CA GLU A 140 51.55 8.50 7.85
C GLU A 140 50.42 9.47 8.21
N TYR A 141 50.74 10.64 8.78
CA TYR A 141 49.73 11.66 9.04
C TYR A 141 49.16 12.26 7.74
N ASP A 142 50.00 12.47 6.73
CA ASP A 142 49.56 13.01 5.45
C ASP A 142 48.63 12.04 4.70
N ILE A 143 48.93 10.74 4.74
CA ILE A 143 48.09 9.66 4.18
C ILE A 143 46.77 9.57 4.94
N THR A 144 46.79 9.56 6.27
CA THR A 144 45.56 9.47 7.09
C THR A 144 44.67 10.70 6.94
N LEU A 145 45.24 11.91 6.84
CA LEU A 145 44.47 13.12 6.55
C LEU A 145 43.82 13.08 5.16
N ALA A 146 44.55 12.61 4.14
CA ALA A 146 44.00 12.44 2.80
C ALA A 146 42.86 11.42 2.78
N TYR A 147 43.02 10.30 3.50
CA TYR A 147 41.96 9.30 3.67
C TYR A 147 40.69 9.88 4.32
N LEU A 148 40.83 10.64 5.41
CA LEU A 148 39.70 11.26 6.10
C LEU A 148 39.01 12.32 5.23
N GLN A 149 39.77 13.10 4.45
CA GLN A 149 39.21 14.07 3.50
C GLN A 149 38.40 13.37 2.40
N GLU A 150 38.89 12.23 1.90
CA GLU A 150 38.16 11.46 0.89
C GLU A 150 36.87 10.88 1.45
N GLN A 151 36.90 10.33 2.69
CA GLN A 151 35.67 9.90 3.37
C GLN A 151 34.66 11.04 3.55
N ILE A 152 35.11 12.26 3.85
CA ILE A 152 34.21 13.42 3.96
C ILE A 152 33.57 13.75 2.60
N ARG A 153 34.34 13.68 1.50
CA ARG A 153 33.84 13.91 0.14
C ARG A 153 32.82 12.87 -0.29
N GLU A 154 33.02 11.60 0.08
CA GLU A 154 32.04 10.53 -0.19
C GLU A 154 30.72 10.73 0.56
N LEU A 155 30.74 11.36 1.74
CA LEU A 155 29.55 11.62 2.55
C LEU A 155 28.70 12.81 2.04
N GLU A 156 29.29 13.77 1.33
CA GLU A 156 28.56 14.92 0.75
C GLU A 156 27.43 14.55 -0.21
N PRO A 157 27.62 13.67 -1.23
CA PRO A 157 26.54 13.27 -2.12
C PRO A 157 25.44 12.50 -1.39
N LEU A 158 25.77 11.69 -0.36
CA LEU A 158 24.76 11.01 0.46
C LEU A 158 23.88 12.02 1.22
N ARG A 159 24.49 13.07 1.79
CA ARG A 159 23.74 14.16 2.44
C ARG A 159 22.83 14.88 1.45
N ALA A 160 23.32 15.16 0.24
CA ALA A 160 22.51 15.79 -0.81
C ALA A 160 21.33 14.90 -1.25
N GLN A 161 21.56 13.59 -1.42
CA GLN A 161 20.50 12.63 -1.73
C GLN A 161 19.46 12.54 -0.62
N LEU A 162 19.88 12.57 0.65
CA LEU A 162 18.97 12.54 1.80
C LEU A 162 18.08 13.78 1.82
N VAL A 163 18.63 14.97 1.53
CA VAL A 163 17.83 16.20 1.41
C VAL A 163 16.81 16.07 0.28
N LEU A 164 17.23 15.62 -0.91
CA LEU A 164 16.31 15.42 -2.03
C LEU A 164 15.17 14.43 -1.70
N LEU A 165 15.50 13.31 -1.06
CA LEU A 165 14.50 12.33 -0.62
C LEU A 165 13.55 12.91 0.44
N SER A 166 14.07 13.71 1.37
CA SER A 166 13.21 14.40 2.36
C SER A 166 12.24 15.37 1.69
N GLU A 167 12.69 16.17 0.72
CA GLU A 167 11.83 17.08 -0.04
C GLU A 167 10.78 16.33 -0.86
N GLN A 168 11.14 15.18 -1.44
CA GLN A 168 10.19 14.33 -2.16
C GLN A 168 9.12 13.74 -1.23
N CYS A 169 9.52 13.28 -0.04
CA CYS A 169 8.59 12.80 0.98
C CYS A 169 7.66 13.93 1.46
N GLU A 170 8.19 15.12 1.72
CA GLU A 170 7.40 16.28 2.11
C GLU A 170 6.38 16.66 1.02
N LYS A 171 6.79 16.68 -0.25
CA LYS A 171 5.89 16.91 -1.40
C LYS A 171 4.77 15.88 -1.46
N LYS A 172 5.08 14.59 -1.27
CA LYS A 172 4.06 13.52 -1.24
C LYS A 172 3.08 13.70 -0.08
N VAL A 173 3.57 14.03 1.12
CA VAL A 173 2.73 14.27 2.29
C VAL A 173 1.82 15.48 2.08
N LEU A 174 2.33 16.56 1.48
CA LEU A 174 1.53 17.74 1.16
C LEU A 174 0.44 17.42 0.12
N GLY A 175 0.79 16.68 -0.94
CA GLY A 175 -0.18 16.24 -1.95
C GLY A 175 -1.32 15.41 -1.36
N LEU A 176 -1.00 14.44 -0.50
CA LEU A 176 -2.02 13.64 0.20
C LEU A 176 -2.91 14.51 1.09
N ARG A 177 -2.34 15.45 1.85
CA ARG A 177 -3.12 16.37 2.69
C ARG A 177 -4.05 17.28 1.88
N GLU A 178 -3.64 17.68 0.69
CA GLU A 178 -4.48 18.48 -0.19
C GLU A 178 -5.65 17.66 -0.75
N GLN A 179 -5.38 16.43 -1.20
CA GLN A 179 -6.42 15.48 -1.63
C GLN A 179 -7.43 15.22 -0.51
N GLU A 180 -6.97 14.88 0.70
CA GLU A 180 -7.84 14.68 1.87
C GLU A 180 -8.70 15.92 2.15
N ARG A 181 -8.14 17.14 2.03
CA ARG A 181 -8.90 18.38 2.24
C ARG A 181 -9.98 18.58 1.19
N THR A 182 -9.70 18.24 -0.07
CA THR A 182 -10.70 18.32 -1.15
C THR A 182 -11.82 17.31 -0.96
N GLU A 183 -11.48 16.08 -0.59
CA GLU A 183 -12.47 15.01 -0.32
C GLU A 183 -13.35 15.37 0.89
N ILE A 184 -12.75 15.84 1.99
CA ILE A 184 -13.49 16.29 3.17
C ILE A 184 -14.44 17.44 2.81
N ARG A 185 -14.05 18.33 1.88
CA ARG A 185 -14.92 19.43 1.44
C ARG A 185 -16.09 18.91 0.63
N ALA A 186 -15.85 18.06 -0.37
CA ALA A 186 -16.89 17.46 -1.20
C ALA A 186 -17.90 16.67 -0.35
N LEU A 187 -17.41 15.82 0.57
CA LEU A 187 -18.26 15.05 1.48
C LEU A 187 -19.09 15.96 2.41
N LYS A 188 -18.56 17.12 2.82
CA LYS A 188 -19.32 18.08 3.63
C LYS A 188 -20.43 18.75 2.82
N GLU A 189 -20.16 19.10 1.57
CA GLU A 189 -21.14 19.69 0.65
C GLU A 189 -22.27 18.69 0.36
N GLU A 190 -21.94 17.45 0.02
CA GLU A 190 -22.92 16.38 -0.19
C GLU A 190 -23.76 16.13 1.07
N ARG A 191 -23.12 16.04 2.24
CA ARG A 191 -23.83 15.88 3.51
C ARG A 191 -24.80 17.04 3.76
N GLN A 192 -24.40 18.27 3.46
CA GLN A 192 -25.27 19.44 3.62
C GLN A 192 -26.45 19.39 2.65
N HIS A 193 -26.22 19.00 1.40
CA HIS A 193 -27.27 18.81 0.41
C HIS A 193 -28.28 17.74 0.87
N LEU A 194 -27.80 16.56 1.28
CA LEU A 194 -28.66 15.48 1.79
C LEU A 194 -29.45 15.89 3.03
N GLN A 195 -28.86 16.71 3.91
CA GLN A 195 -29.57 17.28 5.05
C GLN A 195 -30.72 18.19 4.62
N GLN A 196 -30.50 19.08 3.65
CA GLN A 196 -31.55 19.95 3.10
C GLN A 196 -32.68 19.15 2.46
N VAL A 197 -32.36 18.12 1.68
CA VAL A 197 -33.37 17.23 1.08
C VAL A 197 -34.19 16.52 2.15
N THR A 198 -33.52 16.01 3.19
CA THR A 198 -34.20 15.34 4.30
C THR A 198 -35.13 16.31 5.06
N GLU A 199 -34.72 17.55 5.25
CA GLU A 199 -35.55 18.60 5.88
C GLU A 199 -36.77 18.93 5.03
N SER A 200 -36.59 19.16 3.72
CA SER A 200 -37.68 19.39 2.77
C SER A 200 -38.69 18.23 2.76
N MET A 201 -38.21 16.98 2.69
CA MET A 201 -39.09 15.81 2.73
C MET A 201 -39.86 15.69 4.04
N ARG A 202 -39.22 16.00 5.18
CA ARG A 202 -39.90 16.03 6.49
C ARG A 202 -40.97 17.11 6.55
N GLU A 203 -40.74 18.28 5.96
CA GLU A 203 -41.73 19.36 5.89
C GLU A 203 -42.92 18.97 5.04
N GLN A 204 -42.69 18.38 3.86
CA GLN A 204 -43.75 17.84 3.01
C GLN A 204 -44.56 16.77 3.74
N GLN A 205 -43.89 15.87 4.47
CA GLN A 205 -44.57 14.86 5.28
C GLN A 205 -45.48 15.49 6.34
N ARG A 206 -45.00 16.52 7.06
CA ARG A 206 -45.83 17.24 8.06
C ARG A 206 -47.02 17.96 7.41
N ALA A 207 -46.81 18.57 6.25
CA ALA A 207 -47.87 19.24 5.50
C ALA A 207 -48.97 18.26 5.08
N LEU A 208 -48.59 17.12 4.50
CA LEU A 208 -49.51 16.05 4.12
C LEU A 208 -50.25 15.48 5.33
N GLN A 209 -49.55 15.23 6.45
CA GLN A 209 -50.19 14.79 7.69
C GLN A 209 -51.25 15.79 8.19
N THR A 210 -50.97 17.09 8.07
CA THR A 210 -51.92 18.14 8.45
C THR A 210 -53.15 18.14 7.55
N GLN A 211 -52.97 17.93 6.24
CA GLN A 211 -54.09 17.80 5.29
C GLN A 211 -54.94 16.56 5.59
N VAL A 212 -54.32 15.41 5.84
CA VAL A 212 -55.03 14.18 6.22
C VAL A 212 -55.87 14.41 7.48
N TYR A 213 -55.29 15.04 8.51
CA TYR A 213 -56.02 15.38 9.73
C TYR A 213 -57.22 16.31 9.47
N HIS A 214 -57.07 17.30 8.59
CA HIS A 214 -58.17 18.19 8.21
C HIS A 214 -59.29 17.44 7.51
N LEU A 215 -58.96 16.60 6.53
CA LEU A 215 -59.92 15.79 5.78
C LEU A 215 -60.65 14.80 6.69
N GLU A 216 -59.95 14.18 7.65
CA GLU A 216 -60.59 13.31 8.65
C GLU A 216 -61.61 14.08 9.50
N LYS A 217 -61.27 15.31 9.92
CA LYS A 217 -62.18 16.19 10.68
C LYS A 217 -63.39 16.62 9.85
N GLU A 218 -63.19 17.01 8.60
CA GLU A 218 -64.27 17.38 7.68
C GLU A 218 -65.21 16.20 7.40
N LEU A 219 -64.64 15.02 7.15
CA LEU A 219 -65.39 13.79 6.96
C LEU A 219 -66.25 13.47 8.19
N ALA A 220 -65.67 13.57 9.38
CA ALA A 220 -66.41 13.38 10.64
C ALA A 220 -67.55 14.40 10.81
N ALA A 221 -67.31 15.67 10.46
CA ALA A 221 -68.32 16.72 10.50
C ALA A 221 -69.47 16.44 9.51
N GLN A 222 -69.15 16.01 8.28
CA GLN A 222 -70.16 15.62 7.30
C GLN A 222 -70.99 14.43 7.78
N TYR A 223 -70.36 13.38 8.34
CA TYR A 223 -71.09 12.25 8.90
C TYR A 223 -72.06 12.67 10.02
N LEU A 224 -71.66 13.61 10.87
CA LEU A 224 -72.54 14.17 11.90
C LEU A 224 -73.73 14.93 11.30
N GLN A 225 -73.49 15.79 10.31
CA GLN A 225 -74.55 16.53 9.61
C GLN A 225 -75.55 15.59 8.92
N TYR A 226 -75.07 14.55 8.22
CA TYR A 226 -75.95 13.56 7.60
C TYR A 226 -76.85 12.86 8.63
N ARG A 227 -76.33 12.59 9.82
CA ARG A 227 -77.11 11.99 10.91
C ARG A 227 -78.17 12.96 11.43
N GLU A 228 -77.80 14.21 11.71
CA GLU A 228 -78.71 15.26 12.17
C GLU A 228 -79.84 15.51 11.15
N GLU A 229 -79.50 15.60 9.86
CA GLU A 229 -80.46 15.71 8.76
C GLU A 229 -81.43 14.52 8.70
N CYS A 230 -80.93 13.30 8.86
CA CYS A 230 -81.79 12.12 8.91
C CYS A 230 -82.77 12.18 10.09
N ASP A 231 -82.30 12.62 11.26
CA ASP A 231 -83.13 12.74 12.45
C ASP A 231 -84.18 13.87 12.31
N ALA A 232 -83.80 15.01 11.70
CA ALA A 232 -84.73 16.09 11.36
C ALA A 232 -85.80 15.65 10.36
N ARG A 233 -85.43 14.88 9.32
CA ARG A 233 -86.39 14.32 8.33
C ARG A 233 -87.38 13.36 8.98
N LYS A 234 -86.93 12.50 9.89
CA LYS A 234 -87.83 11.61 10.65
C LYS A 234 -88.86 12.41 11.45
N LEU A 235 -88.44 13.47 12.14
CA LEU A 235 -89.33 14.36 12.88
C LEU A 235 -90.33 15.08 11.95
N LEU A 236 -89.86 15.57 10.80
CA LEU A 236 -90.72 16.25 9.83
C LEU A 236 -91.80 15.31 9.27
N ILE A 237 -91.44 14.08 8.88
CA ILE A 237 -92.39 13.09 8.37
C ILE A 237 -93.47 12.78 9.42
N ALA A 238 -93.08 12.69 10.70
CA ALA A 238 -94.03 12.51 11.79
C ALA A 238 -95.01 13.69 11.90
N ASN A 239 -94.52 14.92 11.77
CA ASN A 239 -95.35 16.14 11.76
C ASN A 239 -96.24 16.25 10.51
N ILE A 240 -95.76 15.92 9.31
CA ILE A 240 -96.59 15.97 8.10
C ILE A 240 -97.72 14.94 8.17
N SER A 241 -97.41 13.74 8.69
CA SER A 241 -98.40 12.69 8.90
C SER A 241 -99.50 13.12 9.89
N SER A 242 -99.19 14.01 10.85
CA SER A 242 -100.18 14.57 11.77
C SER A 242 -100.97 15.76 11.19
N MET A 243 -100.36 16.53 10.28
CA MET A 243 -100.96 17.71 9.64
C MET A 243 -101.84 17.38 8.42
N SER A 244 -101.59 16.29 7.68
CA SER A 244 -102.40 15.88 6.51
C SER A 244 -103.87 15.56 6.85
N CYS A 245 -104.25 15.57 8.13
CA CYS A 245 -105.61 15.48 8.61
C CYS A 245 -106.39 16.82 8.60
N LYS A 246 -105.80 17.94 8.16
CA LYS A 246 -106.46 19.26 8.20
C LYS A 246 -106.25 20.11 6.94
N GLU A 247 -107.36 20.23 6.21
CA GLU A 247 -107.82 21.40 5.44
C GLU A 247 -107.29 21.66 4.02
N GLN A 248 -108.26 21.75 3.09
CA GLN A 248 -108.20 22.48 1.84
C GLN A 248 -109.23 23.61 1.90
N SER A 249 -108.84 24.82 1.49
CA SER A 249 -109.58 25.68 0.55
C SER A 249 -108.93 27.05 0.59
N GLU A 250 -108.66 27.60 -0.58
CA GLU A 250 -107.58 28.54 -0.71
C GLU A 250 -108.19 29.84 -1.29
N ASP A 251 -108.29 30.78 -0.34
CA ASP A 251 -108.95 32.08 -0.16
C ASP A 251 -108.38 33.21 -1.06
N PRO A 252 -109.10 34.31 -1.36
CA PRO A 252 -108.55 35.55 -1.95
C PRO A 252 -107.23 36.09 -1.33
N VAL A 253 -106.83 35.62 -0.15
CA VAL A 253 -105.44 35.71 0.37
C VAL A 253 -104.38 35.21 -0.62
N LYS A 254 -104.68 34.19 -1.44
CA LYS A 254 -103.84 33.67 -2.53
C LYS A 254 -103.28 34.72 -3.46
N VAL A 255 -104.11 35.70 -3.84
CA VAL A 255 -103.73 36.66 -4.86
C VAL A 255 -102.79 37.70 -4.25
N LYS A 256 -103.02 38.10 -2.98
CA LYS A 256 -102.05 38.87 -2.19
C LYS A 256 -100.77 38.06 -1.94
N LEU A 257 -100.90 36.76 -1.70
CA LEU A 257 -99.78 35.84 -1.53
C LEU A 257 -98.97 35.73 -2.82
N ALA A 258 -99.62 35.58 -3.99
CA ALA A 258 -98.96 35.54 -5.30
C ALA A 258 -98.22 36.83 -5.61
N LEU A 259 -98.79 38.00 -5.28
CA LEU A 259 -98.13 39.29 -5.45
C LEU A 259 -96.93 39.44 -4.50
N LYS A 260 -97.09 38.98 -3.24
CA LYS A 260 -95.98 38.92 -2.27
C LYS A 260 -94.87 37.97 -2.76
N VAL A 261 -95.24 36.81 -3.31
CA VAL A 261 -94.33 35.82 -3.89
C VAL A 261 -93.59 36.40 -5.10
N CYS A 262 -94.26 37.19 -5.96
CA CYS A 262 -93.60 37.88 -7.06
C CYS A 262 -92.57 38.91 -6.58
N ARG A 263 -92.88 39.69 -5.53
CA ARG A 263 -91.94 40.65 -4.93
C ARG A 263 -90.77 39.98 -4.24
N GLU A 264 -91.04 38.89 -3.52
CA GLU A 264 -90.00 38.04 -2.93
C GLU A 264 -89.13 37.40 -4.02
N GLY A 265 -89.71 36.98 -5.15
CA GLY A 265 -89.00 36.46 -6.31
C GLY A 265 -88.05 37.48 -6.93
N LEU A 266 -88.50 38.74 -7.08
CA LEU A 266 -87.65 39.84 -7.53
C LEU A 266 -86.49 40.08 -6.56
N SER A 267 -86.78 40.12 -5.25
CA SER A 267 -85.74 40.29 -4.23
C SER A 267 -84.75 39.13 -4.24
N LYS A 268 -85.20 37.89 -4.43
CA LYS A 268 -84.35 36.70 -4.55
C LYS A 268 -83.47 36.78 -5.80
N ALA A 269 -84.03 37.15 -6.94
CA ALA A 269 -83.26 37.32 -8.18
C ALA A 269 -82.20 38.43 -8.04
N GLN A 270 -82.52 39.53 -7.34
CA GLN A 270 -81.56 40.59 -7.07
C GLN A 270 -80.44 40.14 -6.12
N VAL A 271 -80.78 39.37 -5.08
CA VAL A 271 -79.79 38.78 -4.17
C VAL A 271 -78.93 37.75 -4.90
N GLU A 272 -79.50 36.92 -5.75
CA GLU A 272 -78.75 35.98 -6.61
C GLU A 272 -77.83 36.71 -7.58
N LEU A 273 -78.28 37.80 -8.19
CA LEU A 273 -77.42 38.61 -9.07
C LEU A 273 -76.24 39.21 -8.29
N ASN A 274 -76.50 39.75 -7.10
CA ASN A 274 -75.45 40.26 -6.23
C ASN A 274 -74.52 39.14 -5.75
N ARG A 275 -75.06 37.94 -5.48
CA ARG A 275 -74.29 36.74 -5.14
C ARG A 275 -73.39 36.33 -6.29
N LEU A 276 -73.92 36.22 -7.51
CA LEU A 276 -73.14 35.93 -8.71
C LEU A 276 -72.10 37.02 -8.98
N HIS A 277 -72.43 38.28 -8.77
CA HIS A 277 -71.45 39.36 -8.92
C HIS A 277 -70.32 39.27 -7.89
N ALA A 278 -70.62 38.88 -6.65
CA ALA A 278 -69.60 38.65 -5.62
C ALA A 278 -68.79 37.37 -5.85
N GLU A 279 -69.43 36.30 -6.36
CA GLU A 279 -68.79 35.00 -6.61
C GLU A 279 -67.93 35.01 -7.89
N TYR A 280 -68.35 35.75 -8.92
CA TYR A 280 -67.71 35.76 -10.24
C TYR A 280 -67.05 37.11 -10.60
N GLY A 281 -67.10 38.11 -9.71
CA GLY A 281 -66.52 39.43 -9.96
C GLY A 281 -64.99 39.43 -10.09
N ASP A 282 -64.32 38.55 -9.36
CA ASP A 282 -62.85 38.42 -9.34
C ASP A 282 -62.34 37.23 -10.16
N VAL A 283 -63.20 36.57 -10.94
CA VAL A 283 -62.83 35.38 -11.74
C VAL A 283 -62.41 35.80 -13.14
N VAL A 284 -61.24 35.33 -13.57
CA VAL A 284 -60.71 35.55 -14.92
C VAL A 284 -61.45 34.65 -15.92
N PRO A 285 -61.92 35.17 -17.07
CA PRO A 285 -62.51 34.35 -18.12
C PRO A 285 -61.59 33.19 -18.50
N ARG A 286 -62.17 31.99 -18.64
CA ARG A 286 -61.42 30.76 -18.93
C ARG A 286 -60.45 30.87 -20.10
N ARG A 287 -60.82 31.60 -21.16
CA ARG A 287 -59.95 31.87 -22.31
C ARG A 287 -58.65 32.58 -21.92
N ASP A 288 -58.72 33.58 -21.04
CA ASP A 288 -57.58 34.38 -20.64
C ASP A 288 -56.67 33.59 -19.68
N TRP A 289 -57.28 32.75 -18.83
CA TRP A 289 -56.53 31.77 -18.04
C TRP A 289 -55.83 30.74 -18.93
N GLU A 290 -56.50 30.14 -19.91
CA GLU A 290 -55.90 29.18 -20.85
C GLU A 290 -54.74 29.83 -21.63
N ASN A 291 -54.84 31.10 -22.00
CA ASN A 291 -53.75 31.83 -22.65
C ASN A 291 -52.55 32.06 -21.71
N LEU A 292 -52.79 32.41 -20.44
CA LEU A 292 -51.74 32.58 -19.44
C LEU A 292 -51.05 31.25 -19.11
N ASP A 293 -51.82 30.17 -18.97
CA ASP A 293 -51.32 28.82 -18.71
C ASP A 293 -50.47 28.28 -19.88
N ASN A 294 -50.91 28.55 -21.11
CA ASN A 294 -50.12 28.25 -22.31
C ASN A 294 -48.82 29.05 -22.35
N LEU A 295 -48.84 30.33 -21.95
CA LEU A 295 -47.65 31.17 -21.92
C LEU A 295 -46.64 30.69 -20.86
N ASP A 296 -47.12 30.33 -19.67
CA ASP A 296 -46.27 29.76 -18.61
C ASP A 296 -45.68 28.42 -19.05
N SER A 297 -46.49 27.57 -19.68
CA SER A 297 -46.04 26.30 -20.26
C SER A 297 -44.95 26.50 -21.33
N LEU A 298 -45.09 27.52 -22.19
CA LEU A 298 -44.08 27.86 -23.19
C LEU A 298 -42.77 28.36 -22.56
N LEU A 299 -42.86 29.20 -21.53
CA LEU A 299 -41.69 29.68 -20.79
C LEU A 299 -40.96 28.51 -20.11
N GLN A 300 -41.70 27.59 -19.49
CA GLN A 300 -41.14 26.38 -18.89
C GLN A 300 -40.43 25.52 -19.94
N LEU A 301 -41.03 25.31 -21.11
CA LEU A 301 -40.40 24.58 -22.21
C LEU A 301 -39.11 25.25 -22.71
N GLU A 302 -39.10 26.58 -22.83
CA GLU A 302 -37.90 27.34 -23.21
C GLU A 302 -36.78 27.17 -22.19
N THR A 303 -37.10 27.29 -20.88
CA THR A 303 -36.10 27.05 -19.82
C THR A 303 -35.54 25.63 -19.85
N LEU A 304 -36.40 24.63 -20.01
CA LEU A 304 -35.99 23.23 -20.09
C LEU A 304 -35.10 22.97 -21.30
N GLN A 305 -35.40 23.63 -22.42
CA GLN A 305 -34.59 23.54 -23.62
C GLN A 305 -33.21 24.19 -23.42
N THR A 306 -33.14 25.35 -22.77
CA THR A 306 -31.85 25.97 -22.45
C THR A 306 -31.01 25.12 -21.50
N ASP A 307 -31.64 24.47 -20.52
CA ASP A 307 -30.96 23.57 -19.58
C ASP A 307 -30.44 22.31 -20.29
N PHE A 308 -31.23 21.76 -21.23
CA PHE A 308 -30.82 20.63 -22.05
C PHE A 308 -29.61 20.98 -22.92
N ASP A 309 -29.61 22.14 -23.56
CA ASP A 309 -28.50 22.60 -24.40
C ASP A 309 -27.24 22.84 -23.56
N GLN A 310 -27.37 23.38 -22.36
CA GLN A 310 -26.25 23.53 -21.40
C GLN A 310 -25.69 22.17 -20.98
N MET A 311 -26.55 21.24 -20.55
CA MET A 311 -26.13 19.90 -20.12
C MET A 311 -25.44 19.14 -21.26
N LYS A 312 -25.92 19.31 -22.50
CA LYS A 312 -25.30 18.72 -23.68
C LYS A 312 -23.90 19.30 -23.93
N ALA A 313 -23.72 20.62 -23.80
CA ALA A 313 -22.42 21.26 -23.93
C ALA A 313 -21.44 20.77 -22.85
N GLU A 314 -21.88 20.66 -21.59
CA GLU A 314 -21.07 20.11 -20.49
C GLU A 314 -20.66 18.66 -20.78
N TYR A 315 -21.60 17.83 -21.25
CA TYR A 315 -21.32 16.45 -21.64
C TYR A 315 -20.27 16.37 -22.75
N ASP A 316 -20.39 17.20 -23.78
CA ASP A 316 -19.43 17.25 -24.89
C ASP A 316 -18.03 17.66 -24.38
N THR A 317 -17.94 18.66 -23.49
CA THR A 317 -16.66 19.04 -22.87
C THR A 317 -16.06 17.92 -22.02
N LEU A 318 -16.88 17.20 -21.24
CA LEU A 318 -16.42 16.08 -20.42
C LEU A 318 -15.93 14.92 -21.29
N LEU A 319 -16.60 14.67 -22.41
CA LEU A 319 -16.20 13.66 -23.39
C LEU A 319 -14.82 13.99 -23.98
N ASP A 320 -14.56 15.25 -24.31
CA ASP A 320 -13.27 15.69 -24.84
C ASP A 320 -12.15 15.61 -23.79
N VAL A 321 -12.43 15.99 -22.53
CA VAL A 321 -11.49 15.79 -21.42
C VAL A 321 -11.19 14.31 -21.22
N HIS A 322 -12.20 13.45 -21.25
CA HIS A 322 -12.02 12.00 -21.11
C HIS A 322 -11.15 11.41 -22.22
N ARG A 323 -11.37 11.84 -23.48
CA ARG A 323 -10.51 11.46 -24.62
C ARG A 323 -9.07 11.89 -24.38
N GLN A 324 -8.85 13.13 -23.94
CA GLN A 324 -7.50 13.65 -23.67
C GLN A 324 -6.79 12.88 -22.56
N VAL A 325 -7.47 12.61 -21.44
CA VAL A 325 -6.92 11.83 -20.32
C VAL A 325 -6.61 10.39 -20.75
N SER A 326 -7.46 9.80 -21.60
CA SER A 326 -7.21 8.46 -22.14
C SER A 326 -5.95 8.41 -23.00
N LEU A 327 -5.76 9.41 -23.88
CA LEU A 327 -4.54 9.53 -24.68
C LEU A 327 -3.28 9.72 -23.82
N GLN A 328 -3.37 10.55 -22.76
CA GLN A 328 -2.28 10.74 -21.82
C GLN A 328 -1.93 9.46 -21.06
N ARG A 329 -2.94 8.72 -20.59
CA ARG A 329 -2.76 7.41 -19.95
C ARG A 329 -2.05 6.45 -20.90
N ASP A 330 -2.49 6.36 -22.15
CA ASP A 330 -1.91 5.44 -23.13
C ASP A 330 -0.47 5.82 -23.48
N SER A 331 -0.16 7.13 -23.58
CA SER A 331 1.22 7.61 -23.72
C SER A 331 2.10 7.21 -22.53
N LEU A 332 1.64 7.42 -21.31
CA LEU A 332 2.39 7.06 -20.10
C LEU A 332 2.57 5.54 -19.98
N GLN A 333 1.56 4.77 -20.38
CA GLN A 333 1.64 3.31 -20.42
C GLN A 333 2.71 2.84 -21.41
N ASN A 334 2.77 3.44 -22.60
CA ASN A 334 3.81 3.15 -23.58
C ASN A 334 5.20 3.53 -23.04
N ASP A 335 5.34 4.69 -22.40
CA ASP A 335 6.61 5.10 -21.78
C ASP A 335 7.04 4.12 -20.68
N LEU A 336 6.11 3.67 -19.84
CA LEU A 336 6.38 2.65 -18.82
C LEU A 336 6.83 1.32 -19.44
N GLU A 337 6.24 0.90 -20.55
CA GLU A 337 6.66 -0.30 -21.28
C GLU A 337 8.08 -0.17 -21.82
N VAL A 338 8.41 0.98 -22.43
CA VAL A 338 9.77 1.29 -22.89
C VAL A 338 10.77 1.31 -21.72
N PHE A 339 10.41 1.92 -20.59
CA PHE A 339 11.26 1.91 -19.38
C PHE A 339 11.44 0.50 -18.81
N ARG A 340 10.40 -0.33 -18.83
CA ARG A 340 10.45 -1.73 -18.39
C ARG A 340 11.42 -2.55 -19.25
N GLU A 341 11.45 -2.29 -20.55
CA GLU A 341 12.37 -2.96 -21.48
C GLU A 341 13.81 -2.47 -21.33
N THR A 342 14.02 -1.18 -21.03
CA THR A 342 15.36 -0.56 -21.04
C THR A 342 16.06 -0.52 -19.68
N SER A 343 15.34 -0.50 -18.56
CA SER A 343 15.94 -0.18 -17.25
C SER A 343 16.52 -1.38 -16.51
N THR A 344 16.08 -2.61 -16.83
CA THR A 344 16.71 -3.84 -16.35
C THR A 344 16.36 -4.99 -17.30
N PRO A 345 17.29 -5.56 -18.08
CA PRO A 345 17.03 -6.82 -18.77
C PRO A 345 16.85 -7.89 -17.69
N ARG A 346 15.59 -8.20 -17.35
CA ARG A 346 15.29 -9.28 -16.41
C ARG A 346 15.76 -10.58 -17.06
N PRO A 347 16.62 -11.37 -16.40
CA PRO A 347 17.09 -12.63 -16.98
C PRO A 347 15.90 -13.51 -17.34
N CYS A 348 15.90 -14.07 -18.55
CA CYS A 348 14.94 -15.08 -18.96
C CYS A 348 15.22 -16.37 -18.17
N TRP A 349 14.67 -16.49 -16.96
CA TRP A 349 14.87 -17.64 -16.07
C TRP A 349 14.46 -18.98 -16.69
N GLU A 350 13.62 -18.95 -17.72
CA GLU A 350 13.24 -20.11 -18.55
C GLU A 350 14.44 -20.74 -19.25
N GLN A 351 15.49 -19.98 -19.55
CA GLN A 351 16.75 -20.50 -20.12
C GLN A 351 17.55 -21.32 -19.09
N CYS A 352 17.29 -21.15 -17.79
CA CYS A 352 17.95 -21.91 -16.73
C CYS A 352 17.33 -23.29 -16.48
N ALA A 353 16.27 -23.65 -17.21
CA ALA A 353 15.58 -24.94 -17.07
C ALA A 353 16.52 -26.13 -17.30
N ASP A 354 17.47 -26.01 -18.23
CA ASP A 354 18.41 -27.08 -18.56
C ASP A 354 19.43 -27.35 -17.43
N VAL A 355 19.75 -26.33 -16.64
CA VAL A 355 20.69 -26.42 -15.51
C VAL A 355 20.01 -27.04 -14.28
N LEU A 356 18.71 -26.77 -14.09
CA LEU A 356 17.93 -27.24 -12.93
C LEU A 356 17.19 -28.56 -13.15
N GLY A 357 17.48 -29.27 -14.24
CA GLY A 357 16.93 -30.60 -14.51
C GLY A 357 15.53 -30.60 -15.11
N GLY A 358 15.15 -29.56 -15.84
CA GLY A 358 13.91 -29.48 -16.62
C GLY A 358 13.03 -28.28 -16.29
N ARG A 359 12.09 -27.98 -17.22
CA ARG A 359 11.20 -26.81 -17.15
C ARG A 359 10.22 -26.88 -15.98
N GLU A 360 9.75 -28.07 -15.63
CA GLU A 360 8.77 -28.29 -14.56
C GLU A 360 9.37 -28.02 -13.18
N ARG A 361 10.48 -28.69 -12.86
CA ARG A 361 11.23 -28.47 -11.60
C ARG A 361 11.72 -27.03 -11.47
N CYS A 362 12.19 -26.41 -12.56
CA CYS A 362 12.60 -25.01 -12.55
C CYS A 362 11.43 -24.05 -12.25
N SER A 363 10.24 -24.34 -12.78
CA SER A 363 9.04 -23.54 -12.51
C SER A 363 8.60 -23.67 -11.06
N GLU A 364 8.56 -24.88 -10.51
CA GLU A 364 8.22 -25.13 -9.10
C GLU A 364 9.18 -24.43 -8.13
N ILE A 365 10.48 -24.46 -8.41
CA ILE A 365 11.51 -23.84 -7.57
C ILE A 365 11.46 -22.30 -7.66
N PHE A 366 11.11 -21.75 -8.82
CA PHE A 366 11.08 -20.30 -9.04
C PHE A 366 9.73 -19.65 -8.75
N GLU A 367 8.66 -20.42 -8.67
CA GLU A 367 7.32 -19.92 -8.39
C GLU A 367 7.28 -19.20 -7.04
N GLY A 368 6.74 -17.98 -7.02
CA GLY A 368 6.69 -17.13 -5.82
C GLY A 368 8.02 -16.54 -5.34
N GLN A 369 9.17 -16.94 -5.89
CA GLN A 369 10.49 -16.49 -5.43
C GLN A 369 10.94 -15.18 -6.11
N PRO A 370 11.55 -14.23 -5.36
CA PRO A 370 12.13 -13.02 -5.94
C PRO A 370 13.39 -13.34 -6.76
N SER A 371 13.71 -12.51 -7.75
CA SER A 371 14.81 -12.74 -8.70
C SER A 371 16.18 -12.99 -8.04
N LYS A 372 16.46 -12.35 -6.89
CA LYS A 372 17.67 -12.60 -6.11
C LYS A 372 17.71 -14.02 -5.52
N LYS A 373 16.58 -14.51 -4.99
CA LYS A 373 16.49 -15.85 -4.41
C LYS A 373 16.58 -16.93 -5.48
N ARG A 374 16.01 -16.68 -6.67
CA ARG A 374 16.18 -17.57 -7.84
C ARG A 374 17.65 -17.72 -8.23
N LEU A 375 18.42 -16.62 -8.21
CA LEU A 375 19.86 -16.64 -8.46
C LEU A 375 20.63 -17.41 -7.39
N GLU A 376 20.30 -17.23 -6.11
CA GLU A 376 20.91 -17.99 -5.01
C GLU A 376 20.69 -19.50 -5.17
N ILE A 377 19.46 -19.92 -5.49
CA ILE A 377 19.14 -21.34 -5.69
C ILE A 377 19.89 -21.91 -6.89
N LEU A 378 20.01 -21.14 -7.98
CA LEU A 378 20.83 -21.55 -9.13
C LEU A 378 22.31 -21.74 -8.75
N LEU A 379 22.87 -20.82 -7.96
CA LEU A 379 24.24 -20.92 -7.49
C LEU A 379 24.44 -22.12 -6.56
N GLU A 380 23.48 -22.40 -5.67
CA GLU A 380 23.50 -23.56 -4.78
C GLU A 380 23.44 -24.89 -5.55
N GLU A 381 22.56 -25.00 -6.55
CA GLU A 381 22.46 -26.20 -7.40
C GLU A 381 23.69 -26.38 -8.29
N GLN A 382 24.23 -25.28 -8.84
CA GLN A 382 25.46 -25.33 -9.63
C GLN A 382 26.68 -25.74 -8.79
N ASN A 383 26.74 -25.30 -7.52
CA ASN A 383 27.77 -25.72 -6.57
C ASN A 383 27.57 -27.18 -6.11
N SER A 384 26.33 -27.62 -5.94
CA SER A 384 26.00 -29.02 -5.59
C SER A 384 26.35 -30.01 -6.72
N MET A 385 26.27 -29.58 -7.97
CA MET A 385 26.72 -30.36 -9.14
C MET A 385 28.25 -30.33 -9.35
N GLY A 386 28.98 -29.45 -8.66
CA GLY A 386 30.39 -29.17 -8.93
C GLY A 386 31.40 -29.58 -7.85
N LEU A 387 31.02 -29.70 -6.58
CA LEU A 387 32.01 -29.60 -5.50
C LEU A 387 31.77 -30.44 -4.23
N ASP A 388 31.26 -31.67 -4.38
CA ASP A 388 31.44 -32.70 -3.34
C ASP A 388 31.78 -34.07 -3.97
N GLN A 389 32.87 -34.10 -4.72
CA GLN A 389 33.51 -35.36 -5.14
C GLN A 389 34.18 -36.00 -3.93
N LYS A 390 33.42 -36.77 -3.14
CA LYS A 390 33.93 -37.55 -2.00
C LYS A 390 35.25 -38.23 -2.36
N GLU A 391 36.34 -37.84 -1.69
CA GLU A 391 37.68 -38.38 -1.95
C GLU A 391 37.76 -39.89 -1.65
N PHE A 392 36.84 -40.37 -0.81
CA PHE A 392 36.71 -41.76 -0.42
C PHE A 392 35.23 -42.20 -0.45
N PHE A 393 34.98 -43.39 -0.99
CA PHE A 393 33.73 -44.11 -0.84
C PHE A 393 33.75 -44.98 0.42
N THR A 394 32.60 -45.16 1.04
CA THR A 394 32.41 -46.14 2.12
C THR A 394 31.90 -47.44 1.49
N GLY A 395 32.62 -48.54 1.67
CA GLY A 395 32.21 -49.86 1.20
C GLY A 395 30.88 -50.31 1.82
N LEU A 396 30.02 -50.93 1.02
CA LEU A 396 28.66 -51.36 1.38
C LEU A 396 28.62 -52.66 2.20
N GLY A 397 29.76 -53.28 2.51
CA GLY A 397 29.86 -54.50 3.30
C GLY A 397 29.90 -55.80 2.49
N ALA A 398 30.19 -56.92 3.15
CA ALA A 398 30.28 -58.25 2.54
C ALA A 398 28.98 -59.08 2.60
N SER A 399 27.82 -58.44 2.78
CA SER A 399 26.54 -59.16 2.89
C SER A 399 26.07 -59.75 1.55
N ASN A 400 25.22 -60.78 1.62
CA ASN A 400 24.65 -61.42 0.43
C ASN A 400 23.72 -60.50 -0.37
N ASP A 401 23.22 -59.42 0.24
CA ASP A 401 22.33 -58.43 -0.38
C ASP A 401 23.07 -57.41 -1.27
N VAL A 402 24.40 -57.30 -1.14
CA VAL A 402 25.22 -56.40 -1.96
C VAL A 402 25.69 -57.12 -3.23
N PRO A 403 25.65 -56.49 -4.42
CA PRO A 403 26.14 -57.09 -5.65
C PRO A 403 27.60 -57.53 -5.53
N ILE A 404 27.94 -58.69 -6.11
CA ILE A 404 29.24 -59.35 -5.93
C ILE A 404 30.43 -58.41 -6.26
N TYR A 405 30.28 -57.56 -7.28
CA TYR A 405 31.28 -56.57 -7.68
C TYR A 405 31.46 -55.39 -6.71
N LEU A 406 30.64 -55.25 -5.67
CA LEU A 406 30.69 -54.17 -4.66
C LEU A 406 30.93 -54.65 -3.22
N ARG A 407 31.13 -55.96 -3.00
CA ARG A 407 31.34 -56.56 -1.67
C ARG A 407 32.75 -56.27 -1.13
N TYR A 408 32.98 -55.03 -0.73
CA TYR A 408 34.23 -54.56 -0.13
C TYR A 408 33.93 -53.76 1.15
N GLU A 409 34.76 -53.93 2.16
CA GLU A 409 34.67 -53.23 3.45
C GLU A 409 35.77 -52.17 3.58
N GLY A 410 35.47 -51.06 4.26
CA GLY A 410 36.41 -49.97 4.53
C GLY A 410 36.27 -48.75 3.61
N GLN A 411 37.25 -47.84 3.69
CA GLN A 411 37.31 -46.62 2.88
C GLN A 411 38.03 -46.91 1.55
N LEU A 412 37.34 -46.69 0.44
CA LEU A 412 37.84 -46.93 -0.91
C LEU A 412 38.13 -45.59 -1.58
N LYS A 413 39.35 -45.37 -2.07
CA LYS A 413 39.73 -44.12 -2.72
C LYS A 413 38.95 -43.92 -4.03
N ASN A 414 38.43 -42.73 -4.25
CA ASN A 414 37.81 -42.37 -5.52
C ASN A 414 38.90 -42.09 -6.58
N LEU A 415 38.92 -42.90 -7.63
CA LEU A 415 39.90 -42.81 -8.72
C LEU A 415 39.56 -41.73 -9.76
N ARG A 416 38.41 -41.06 -9.62
CA ARG A 416 37.98 -39.91 -10.45
C ARG A 416 38.08 -40.21 -11.95
N LEU A 417 37.45 -41.29 -12.37
CA LEU A 417 37.49 -41.75 -13.77
C LEU A 417 36.79 -40.74 -14.68
N LYS A 418 37.46 -40.36 -15.76
CA LYS A 418 36.84 -39.50 -16.79
C LYS A 418 35.89 -40.33 -17.65
N LYS A 419 34.88 -39.69 -18.24
CA LYS A 419 33.92 -40.33 -19.15
C LYS A 419 34.61 -41.16 -20.25
N ALA A 420 35.70 -40.67 -20.83
CA ALA A 420 36.46 -41.38 -21.86
C ALA A 420 37.10 -42.69 -21.37
N ASP A 421 37.61 -42.70 -20.13
CA ASP A 421 38.21 -43.89 -19.51
C ASP A 421 37.14 -44.92 -19.15
N VAL A 422 35.99 -44.48 -18.65
CA VAL A 422 34.82 -45.32 -18.38
C VAL A 422 34.33 -46.01 -19.66
N LEU A 423 34.22 -45.27 -20.76
CA LEU A 423 33.80 -45.83 -22.06
C LEU A 423 34.81 -46.87 -22.58
N ARG A 424 36.12 -46.64 -22.41
CA ARG A 424 37.15 -47.61 -22.77
C ARG A 424 36.98 -48.89 -21.95
N ILE A 425 36.85 -48.75 -20.63
CA ILE A 425 36.69 -49.89 -19.70
C ILE A 425 35.42 -50.67 -20.04
N ILE A 426 34.29 -50.02 -20.29
CA ILE A 426 33.03 -50.69 -20.67
C ILE A 426 33.20 -51.45 -22.00
N LYS A 427 33.84 -50.84 -23.01
CA LYS A 427 34.11 -51.53 -24.29
C LYS A 427 35.02 -52.74 -24.13
N ASP A 428 36.02 -52.66 -23.27
CA ASP A 428 36.94 -53.76 -22.99
C ASP A 428 36.23 -54.89 -22.23
N ILE A 429 35.38 -54.56 -21.25
CA ILE A 429 34.50 -55.52 -20.56
C ILE A 429 33.58 -56.24 -21.56
N TRP A 430 32.93 -55.51 -22.48
CA TRP A 430 32.08 -56.14 -23.51
C TRP A 430 32.86 -57.03 -24.46
N ARG A 431 34.07 -56.62 -24.85
CA ARG A 431 34.95 -57.42 -25.71
C ARG A 431 35.35 -58.73 -25.03
N GLU A 432 35.74 -58.70 -23.76
CA GLU A 432 36.11 -59.90 -23.02
C GLU A 432 34.89 -60.77 -22.68
N LYS A 433 33.74 -60.17 -22.39
CA LYS A 433 32.48 -60.90 -22.16
C LYS A 433 32.02 -61.66 -23.40
N ALA A 434 32.26 -61.14 -24.60
CA ALA A 434 31.95 -61.84 -25.85
C ALA A 434 32.76 -63.14 -26.02
N CYS A 435 33.90 -63.28 -25.34
CA CYS A 435 34.72 -64.50 -25.33
C CYS A 435 34.38 -65.48 -24.21
N GLU A 436 33.81 -65.01 -23.08
CA GLU A 436 33.38 -65.83 -21.92
C GLU A 436 31.85 -65.72 -21.72
N ALA A 437 31.07 -66.40 -22.57
CA ALA A 437 29.60 -66.22 -22.66
C ALA A 437 28.76 -66.82 -21.52
N GLU A 438 29.33 -67.63 -20.63
CA GLU A 438 28.55 -68.44 -19.66
C GLU A 438 28.22 -67.74 -18.33
N LYS A 439 28.79 -66.55 -18.04
CA LYS A 439 28.63 -65.87 -16.73
C LYS A 439 27.68 -64.69 -16.77
N VAL A 440 26.92 -64.46 -15.68
CA VAL A 440 26.03 -63.29 -15.53
C VAL A 440 26.88 -62.01 -15.49
N ALA A 441 26.37 -60.90 -16.03
CA ALA A 441 27.09 -59.62 -16.13
C ALA A 441 27.78 -59.12 -14.83
N PRO A 442 27.14 -59.15 -13.64
CA PRO A 442 27.76 -58.67 -12.41
C PRO A 442 28.87 -59.59 -11.86
N GLU A 443 28.77 -60.90 -12.11
CA GLU A 443 29.80 -61.88 -11.73
C GLU A 443 31.04 -61.76 -12.62
N PHE A 444 30.80 -61.58 -13.93
CA PHE A 444 31.86 -61.31 -14.89
C PHE A 444 32.61 -60.02 -14.57
N LEU A 445 31.89 -58.95 -14.20
CA LEU A 445 32.51 -57.67 -13.81
C LEU A 445 33.41 -57.82 -12.58
N HIS A 446 32.97 -58.57 -11.56
CA HIS A 446 33.80 -58.83 -10.39
C HIS A 446 35.08 -59.58 -10.74
N GLN A 447 34.98 -60.63 -11.56
CA GLN A 447 36.16 -61.40 -11.97
C GLN A 447 37.10 -60.59 -12.87
N TYR A 448 36.57 -59.79 -13.78
CA TYR A 448 37.35 -58.88 -14.63
C TYR A 448 38.15 -57.88 -13.79
N LEU A 449 37.49 -57.22 -12.84
CA LEU A 449 38.13 -56.23 -11.96
C LEU A 449 39.18 -56.89 -11.05
N GLN A 450 38.92 -58.11 -10.56
CA GLN A 450 39.89 -58.86 -9.76
C GLN A 450 41.11 -59.31 -10.58
N ARG A 451 40.90 -59.73 -11.84
CA ARG A 451 41.97 -60.16 -12.76
C ARG A 451 42.86 -58.99 -13.19
N GLN A 452 42.28 -57.82 -13.46
CA GLN A 452 43.00 -56.66 -13.98
C GLN A 452 43.59 -55.76 -12.87
N HIS A 453 42.91 -55.64 -11.72
CA HIS A 453 43.25 -54.65 -10.70
C HIS A 453 43.50 -55.22 -9.29
N GLY A 454 43.43 -56.55 -9.11
CA GLY A 454 43.84 -57.24 -7.88
C GLY A 454 43.24 -56.65 -6.60
N GLU A 455 44.09 -56.19 -5.68
CA GLU A 455 43.70 -55.61 -4.39
C GLU A 455 42.94 -54.27 -4.51
N GLN A 456 43.04 -53.57 -5.65
CA GLN A 456 42.32 -52.32 -5.89
C GLN A 456 40.96 -52.51 -6.57
N ALA A 457 40.54 -53.75 -6.83
CA ALA A 457 39.30 -54.06 -7.53
C ALA A 457 38.07 -53.34 -6.92
N GLY A 458 38.01 -53.21 -5.59
CA GLY A 458 36.96 -52.45 -4.91
C GLY A 458 36.98 -50.95 -5.20
N GLN A 459 38.16 -50.32 -5.23
CA GLN A 459 38.27 -48.89 -5.54
C GLN A 459 37.82 -48.59 -6.97
N TRP A 460 38.18 -49.48 -7.91
CA TRP A 460 37.75 -49.41 -9.30
C TRP A 460 36.25 -49.65 -9.47
N ALA A 461 35.68 -50.64 -8.78
CA ALA A 461 34.25 -50.93 -8.85
C ALA A 461 33.39 -49.73 -8.40
N TYR A 462 33.73 -49.12 -7.26
CA TYR A 462 32.98 -47.97 -6.73
C TYR A 462 33.19 -46.71 -7.59
N SER A 463 34.41 -46.46 -8.05
CA SER A 463 34.71 -45.31 -8.93
C SER A 463 34.04 -45.44 -10.30
N LEU A 464 33.98 -46.67 -10.85
CA LEU A 464 33.30 -46.96 -12.11
C LEU A 464 31.80 -46.77 -11.97
N LEU A 465 31.18 -47.31 -10.91
CA LEU A 465 29.75 -47.17 -10.67
C LEU A 465 29.33 -45.71 -10.47
N ASP A 466 30.10 -44.93 -9.71
CA ASP A 466 29.86 -43.50 -9.50
C ASP A 466 29.95 -42.72 -10.81
N SER A 467 30.98 -43.01 -11.62
CA SER A 467 31.16 -42.36 -12.92
C SER A 467 30.07 -42.74 -13.92
N ILE A 468 29.56 -43.97 -13.88
CA ILE A 468 28.42 -44.42 -14.68
C ILE A 468 27.15 -43.65 -14.28
N LYS A 469 26.86 -43.53 -12.98
CA LYS A 469 25.70 -42.78 -12.46
C LYS A 469 25.74 -41.30 -12.85
N CYS A 470 26.92 -40.68 -12.83
CA CYS A 470 27.09 -39.29 -13.24
C CYS A 470 26.95 -39.07 -14.76
N ASN A 471 27.05 -40.13 -15.59
CA ASN A 471 27.06 -40.04 -17.05
C ASN A 471 25.91 -40.82 -17.73
N LEU A 472 24.75 -40.94 -17.07
CA LEU A 472 23.56 -41.64 -17.61
C LEU A 472 22.93 -40.98 -18.84
N LYS A 473 23.37 -39.78 -19.25
CA LYS A 473 22.95 -39.13 -20.49
C LYS A 473 23.48 -39.83 -21.76
N ASP A 474 24.43 -40.74 -21.62
CA ASP A 474 25.02 -41.49 -22.73
C ASP A 474 24.34 -42.86 -22.84
N ASP A 475 23.66 -43.11 -23.97
CA ASP A 475 22.87 -44.34 -24.20
C ASP A 475 23.68 -45.62 -23.97
N PHE A 476 24.97 -45.61 -24.32
CA PHE A 476 25.84 -46.78 -24.19
C PHE A 476 26.21 -47.08 -22.73
N ILE A 477 26.39 -46.02 -21.92
CA ILE A 477 26.67 -46.14 -20.48
C ILE A 477 25.40 -46.55 -19.73
N CYS A 478 24.25 -45.99 -20.10
CA CYS A 478 22.95 -46.35 -19.54
C CYS A 478 22.65 -47.84 -19.78
N LEU A 479 22.79 -48.32 -21.02
CA LEU A 479 22.55 -49.72 -21.37
C LEU A 479 23.40 -50.68 -20.52
N PHE A 480 24.67 -50.36 -20.31
CA PHE A 480 25.55 -51.16 -19.46
C PHE A 480 25.10 -51.16 -17.99
N TYR A 481 24.67 -50.00 -17.48
CA TYR A 481 24.16 -49.87 -16.11
C TYR A 481 22.86 -50.65 -15.88
N ASP A 482 21.95 -50.62 -16.85
CA ASP A 482 20.66 -51.31 -16.75
C ASP A 482 20.84 -52.84 -16.78
N ILE A 483 21.83 -53.33 -17.53
CA ILE A 483 22.24 -54.75 -17.56
C ILE A 483 22.93 -55.16 -16.25
N LEU A 484 23.71 -54.28 -15.63
CA LEU A 484 24.36 -54.56 -14.33
C LEU A 484 23.39 -54.56 -13.14
N THR A 485 22.24 -53.90 -13.28
CA THR A 485 21.21 -53.78 -12.23
C THR A 485 19.99 -54.65 -12.49
N ASP A 486 20.05 -55.53 -13.51
CA ASP A 486 18.98 -56.45 -13.91
C ASP A 486 17.64 -55.76 -14.22
N LYS A 487 17.69 -54.46 -14.57
CA LYS A 487 16.50 -53.67 -14.93
C LYS A 487 16.02 -53.95 -16.36
N VAL A 488 16.87 -54.53 -17.20
CA VAL A 488 16.48 -55.12 -18.49
C VAL A 488 16.35 -56.62 -18.29
N GLY A 489 15.14 -57.09 -18.02
CA GLY A 489 14.83 -58.50 -18.17
C GLY A 489 15.19 -58.95 -19.60
N TYR A 490 15.89 -60.09 -19.69
CA TYR A 490 16.27 -60.77 -20.91
C TYR A 490 15.35 -60.47 -22.11
N GLY A 491 15.93 -59.81 -23.11
CA GLY A 491 15.29 -59.44 -24.36
C GLY A 491 16.32 -59.20 -25.45
N LEU A 492 17.25 -60.15 -25.61
CA LEU A 492 17.88 -60.46 -26.90
C LEU A 492 17.40 -61.85 -27.32
#